data_AF-A0A857VBI3-F1
#
_entry.id   AF-A0A857VBI3-F1
#
_cell.length_a   1.000
_cell.length_b   1.000
_cell.length_c   1.000
_cell.angle_alpha   90.00
_cell.angle_beta   90.00
_cell.angle_gamma   90.00
#
_symmetry.space_group_name_H-M   'P 1'
#
loop_
_entity.id
_entity.type
_entity.pdbx_description
1 polymer ?
#
loop_
_entity_poly.entity_id
_entity_poly.type
_entity_poly.pdbx_seq_one_letter_code
_entity_poly.pdbx_strand_id
1 'polypeptide(L)'
;MTQRYRRYGFTLIELMLAMAFVSVLLLAIATIAIQAGKLYNRGLTLKSINQSGREISDSLRRDFLQANAGKISGNASSAVVMVQAGGADRSGRLCLGDYSYVWNVPKVVSGEVKAGAGIITEVGGPHSGRPINFARVIDPDGMLCQKNETTGAYMSTVATDKVTHLLKPAGSNDVVLAIHQMKAARAAGDSGADSLYRLEFVLGTSQLEAVNTANGTCKPPADNSENLDFCAINSFEMIVRTNG
;
A
#
# COMPACT_ATOMS: atom_id res chain seq x y z
N MET A 1 -29.22 76.71 -11.87
CA MET A 1 -29.23 75.35 -12.46
C MET A 1 -29.17 74.33 -11.32
N THR A 2 -30.28 73.69 -10.98
CA THR A 2 -30.35 72.65 -9.95
C THR A 2 -30.43 71.29 -10.63
N GLN A 3 -29.36 70.51 -10.50
CA GLN A 3 -29.22 69.18 -11.09
C GLN A 3 -30.07 68.18 -10.28
N ARG A 4 -31.20 67.72 -10.83
CA ARG A 4 -32.01 66.66 -10.22
C ARG A 4 -31.27 65.32 -10.33
N TYR A 5 -30.78 64.81 -9.21
CA TYR A 5 -30.31 63.42 -9.12
C TYR A 5 -31.51 62.46 -9.19
N ARG A 6 -31.65 61.72 -10.29
CA ARG A 6 -32.56 60.57 -10.38
C ARG A 6 -32.03 59.46 -9.46
N ARG A 7 -32.70 59.21 -8.35
CA ARG A 7 -32.44 58.02 -7.53
C ARG A 7 -33.19 56.84 -8.13
N TYR A 8 -32.46 55.93 -8.79
CA TYR A 8 -32.96 54.61 -9.13
C TYR A 8 -32.83 53.74 -7.87
N GLY A 9 -33.96 53.39 -7.25
CA GLY A 9 -34.02 52.39 -6.18
C GLY A 9 -34.29 51.02 -6.80
N PHE A 10 -33.57 50.00 -6.34
CA PHE A 10 -33.86 48.61 -6.71
C PHE A 10 -35.12 48.13 -5.99
N THR A 11 -35.92 47.30 -6.66
CA THR A 11 -37.03 46.60 -5.99
C THR A 11 -36.49 45.50 -5.08
N LEU A 12 -37.20 45.20 -4.00
CA LEU A 12 -36.84 44.07 -3.11
C LEU A 12 -36.72 42.75 -3.88
N ILE A 13 -37.51 42.57 -4.94
CA ILE A 13 -37.50 41.37 -5.79
C ILE A 13 -36.22 41.27 -6.60
N GLU A 14 -35.77 42.36 -7.25
CA GLU A 14 -34.51 42.38 -8.00
C GLU A 14 -33.31 42.11 -7.10
N LEU A 15 -33.31 42.67 -5.89
CA LEU A 15 -32.24 42.43 -4.91
C LEU A 15 -32.22 40.97 -4.43
N MET A 16 -33.38 40.39 -4.15
CA MET A 16 -33.47 38.97 -3.76
C MET A 16 -33.04 38.04 -4.90
N LEU A 17 -33.40 38.35 -6.15
CA LEU A 17 -33.00 37.55 -7.32
C LEU A 17 -31.49 37.64 -7.56
N ALA A 18 -30.90 38.83 -7.42
CA ALA A 18 -29.45 39.02 -7.53
C ALA A 18 -28.69 38.24 -6.44
N MET A 19 -29.15 38.30 -5.19
CA MET A 19 -28.53 37.54 -4.09
C MET A 19 -28.66 36.03 -4.30
N ALA A 20 -29.82 35.54 -4.73
CA ALA A 20 -30.01 34.12 -5.03
C ALA A 20 -29.05 33.62 -6.12
N PHE A 21 -28.87 34.40 -7.19
CA PHE A 21 -27.92 34.07 -8.25
C PHE A 21 -26.47 34.00 -7.73
N VAL A 22 -26.05 34.99 -6.94
CA VAL A 22 -24.72 35.02 -6.32
C VAL A 22 -24.52 33.82 -5.39
N SER A 23 -25.51 33.46 -4.58
CA SER A 23 -25.43 32.29 -3.69
C SER A 23 -25.27 30.98 -4.47
N VAL A 24 -26.04 30.78 -5.54
CA VAL A 24 -25.92 29.58 -6.39
C VAL A 24 -24.54 29.53 -7.05
N LEU A 25 -24.02 30.66 -7.52
CA LEU A 25 -22.68 30.74 -8.10
C LEU A 25 -21.59 30.39 -7.09
N LEU A 26 -21.69 30.89 -5.86
CA LEU A 26 -20.73 30.57 -4.79
C LEU A 26 -20.79 29.09 -4.41
N LEU A 27 -21.97 28.49 -4.35
CA LEU A 27 -22.12 27.05 -4.12
C LEU A 27 -21.49 26.24 -5.25
N ALA A 28 -21.71 26.63 -6.51
CA ALA A 28 -21.09 25.98 -7.66
C ALA A 28 -19.56 26.03 -7.58
N ILE A 29 -18.97 27.19 -7.29
CA ILE A 29 -17.52 27.36 -7.13
C ILE A 29 -17.00 26.50 -5.97
N ALA A 30 -17.68 26.50 -4.82
CA ALA A 30 -17.27 25.71 -3.66
C ALA A 30 -17.26 24.20 -3.98
N THR A 31 -18.29 23.69 -4.66
CA THR A 31 -18.36 22.27 -5.04
C THR A 31 -17.25 21.88 -6.03
N ILE A 32 -16.95 22.73 -7.02
CA ILE A 32 -15.85 22.51 -7.96
C ILE A 32 -14.51 22.48 -7.23
N ALA A 33 -14.28 23.42 -6.31
CA ALA A 33 -13.05 23.49 -5.53
C ALA A 33 -12.84 22.22 -4.68
N ILE A 34 -13.90 21.72 -4.04
CA ILE A 34 -13.87 20.46 -3.27
C ILE A 34 -13.52 19.29 -4.20
N GLN A 35 -14.18 19.15 -5.35
CA GLN A 35 -13.92 18.06 -6.29
C GLN A 35 -12.50 18.11 -6.86
N ALA A 36 -12.00 19.31 -7.19
CA ALA A 36 -10.63 19.50 -7.64
C ALA A 36 -9.60 19.09 -6.58
N GLY A 37 -9.86 19.42 -5.31
CA GLY A 37 -9.01 18.99 -4.19
C GLY A 37 -8.96 17.46 -4.04
N LYS A 38 -10.11 16.78 -4.15
CA LYS A 38 -10.19 15.31 -4.10
C LYS A 38 -9.40 14.67 -5.25
N LEU A 39 -9.53 15.19 -6.47
CA LEU A 39 -8.79 14.70 -7.64
C LEU A 39 -7.28 14.91 -7.48
N TYR A 40 -6.87 16.05 -6.94
CA TYR A 40 -5.46 16.36 -6.65
C TYR A 40 -4.85 15.36 -5.66
N ASN A 41 -5.54 15.12 -4.53
CA ASN A 41 -5.10 14.16 -3.53
C ASN A 41 -4.97 12.74 -4.10
N ARG A 42 -5.96 12.28 -4.86
CA ARG A 42 -5.90 10.99 -5.56
C ARG A 42 -4.74 10.92 -6.55
N GLY A 43 -4.47 12.00 -7.29
CA GLY A 43 -3.33 12.11 -8.19
C GLY A 43 -1.99 11.99 -7.47
N LEU A 44 -1.84 12.63 -6.30
CA LEU A 44 -0.67 12.48 -5.45
C LEU A 44 -0.52 11.04 -4.94
N THR A 45 -1.60 10.40 -4.49
CA THR A 45 -1.54 9.00 -4.03
C THR A 45 -1.13 8.05 -5.16
N LEU A 46 -1.69 8.22 -6.36
CA LEU A 46 -1.31 7.43 -7.54
C LEU A 46 0.16 7.65 -7.93
N LYS A 47 0.63 8.89 -7.86
CA LYS A 47 2.05 9.20 -8.07
C LYS A 47 2.92 8.47 -7.05
N SER A 48 2.55 8.50 -5.77
CA SER A 48 3.26 7.79 -4.70
C SER A 48 3.27 6.28 -4.92
N ILE A 49 2.15 5.68 -5.32
CA ILE A 49 2.04 4.25 -5.64
C ILE A 49 3.00 3.89 -6.77
N ASN A 50 3.01 4.67 -7.86
CA ASN A 50 3.87 4.39 -8.99
C ASN A 50 5.35 4.58 -8.65
N GLN A 51 5.68 5.54 -7.79
CA GLN A 51 7.04 5.73 -7.30
C GLN A 51 7.49 4.55 -6.43
N SER A 52 6.73 4.21 -5.39
CA SER A 52 7.05 3.08 -4.51
C SER A 52 7.07 1.77 -5.28
N GLY A 53 6.14 1.54 -6.21
CA GLY A 53 6.13 0.35 -7.05
C GLY A 53 7.40 0.19 -7.91
N ARG A 54 7.93 1.29 -8.47
CA ARG A 54 9.23 1.28 -9.17
C ARG A 54 10.39 0.98 -8.22
N GLU A 55 10.46 1.68 -7.08
CA GLU A 55 11.52 1.47 -6.07
C GLU A 55 11.54 0.02 -5.56
N ILE A 56 10.37 -0.56 -5.30
CA ILE A 56 10.19 -1.96 -4.92
C ILE A 56 10.64 -2.90 -6.05
N SER A 57 10.18 -2.66 -7.27
CA SER A 57 10.53 -3.49 -8.43
C SER A 57 12.04 -3.49 -8.68
N ASP A 58 12.69 -2.33 -8.58
CA ASP A 58 14.13 -2.19 -8.76
C ASP A 58 14.90 -2.90 -7.63
N SER A 59 14.42 -2.81 -6.39
CA SER A 59 15.00 -3.53 -5.25
C SER A 59 14.89 -5.04 -5.43
N LEU A 60 13.69 -5.54 -5.75
CA LEU A 60 13.46 -6.95 -6.01
C LEU A 60 14.33 -7.44 -7.17
N ARG A 61 14.39 -6.70 -8.29
CA ARG A 61 15.23 -7.08 -9.42
C ARG A 61 16.69 -7.23 -9.03
N ARG A 62 17.24 -6.28 -8.26
CA ARG A 62 18.63 -6.36 -7.80
C ARG A 62 18.88 -7.55 -6.89
N ASP A 63 17.99 -7.81 -5.94
CA ASP A 63 18.18 -8.91 -5.00
C ASP A 63 17.96 -10.27 -5.67
N PHE A 64 17.00 -10.40 -6.60
CA PHE A 64 16.85 -11.60 -7.41
C PHE A 64 18.10 -11.87 -8.24
N LEU A 65 18.70 -10.84 -8.85
CA LEU A 65 19.97 -10.98 -9.59
C LEU A 65 21.14 -11.44 -8.73
N GLN A 66 21.06 -11.33 -7.40
CA GLN A 66 22.07 -11.82 -6.47
C GLN A 66 21.67 -13.15 -5.81
N ALA A 67 20.39 -13.48 -5.83
CA ALA A 67 19.85 -14.67 -5.22
C ALA A 67 20.23 -15.93 -6.01
N ASN A 68 20.60 -16.97 -5.28
CA ASN A 68 20.71 -18.31 -5.83
C ASN A 68 19.33 -18.98 -5.82
N ALA A 69 18.92 -19.56 -6.95
CA ALA A 69 17.60 -20.15 -7.13
C ALA A 69 17.26 -21.26 -6.12
N GLY A 70 18.28 -21.95 -5.60
CA GLY A 70 18.14 -23.02 -4.61
C GLY A 70 17.97 -22.52 -3.19
N LYS A 71 18.29 -21.25 -2.92
CA LYS A 71 18.08 -20.61 -1.62
C LYS A 71 16.74 -19.85 -1.53
N ILE A 72 16.02 -19.69 -2.65
CA ILE A 72 14.71 -19.07 -2.64
C ILE A 72 13.71 -20.01 -1.96
N SER A 73 13.09 -19.52 -0.90
CA SER A 73 12.10 -20.30 -0.15
C SER A 73 10.80 -20.49 -0.94
N GLY A 74 10.09 -21.57 -0.63
CA GLY A 74 8.81 -21.93 -1.27
C GLY A 74 8.94 -23.06 -2.29
N ASN A 75 7.94 -23.17 -3.17
CA ASN A 75 7.91 -24.17 -4.23
C ASN A 75 7.88 -23.50 -5.61
N ALA A 76 7.94 -24.30 -6.68
CA ALA A 76 7.95 -23.78 -8.05
C ALA A 76 6.71 -22.91 -8.38
N SER A 77 5.56 -23.21 -7.77
CA SER A 77 4.30 -22.50 -8.00
C SER A 77 4.15 -21.23 -7.15
N SER A 78 4.79 -21.17 -5.98
CA SER A 78 4.80 -19.98 -5.11
C SER A 78 6.04 -19.95 -4.22
N ALA A 79 6.86 -18.91 -4.42
CA ALA A 79 7.95 -18.51 -3.54
C ALA A 79 7.50 -17.59 -2.39
N VAL A 80 6.24 -17.14 -2.43
CA VAL A 80 5.64 -16.35 -1.34
C VAL A 80 5.12 -17.28 -0.26
N VAL A 81 5.49 -16.98 0.99
CA VAL A 81 5.00 -17.64 2.20
C VAL A 81 4.04 -16.70 2.93
N MET A 82 2.75 -17.03 2.90
CA MET A 82 1.73 -16.32 3.68
C MET A 82 1.61 -16.95 5.08
N VAL A 83 1.56 -16.10 6.11
CA VAL A 83 1.36 -16.51 7.50
C VAL A 83 -0.07 -16.22 7.92
N GLN A 84 -0.77 -17.27 8.32
CA GLN A 84 -2.14 -17.20 8.79
C GLN A 84 -2.22 -17.38 10.30
N ALA A 85 -3.13 -16.64 10.94
CA ALA A 85 -3.50 -16.85 12.34
C ALA A 85 -4.99 -16.61 12.54
N GLY A 86 -5.68 -17.60 13.10
CA GLY A 86 -7.13 -17.58 13.30
C GLY A 86 -7.92 -17.58 11.98
N GLY A 87 -7.42 -18.29 10.95
CA GLY A 87 -8.09 -18.40 9.65
C GLY A 87 -7.95 -17.18 8.72
N ALA A 88 -7.15 -16.19 9.10
CA ALA A 88 -6.91 -14.99 8.29
C ALA A 88 -5.40 -14.76 8.07
N ASP A 89 -5.04 -14.27 6.89
CA ASP A 89 -3.69 -13.82 6.56
C ASP A 89 -3.28 -12.65 7.46
N ARG A 90 -2.05 -12.70 7.98
CA ARG A 90 -1.48 -11.68 8.88
C ARG A 90 -0.27 -10.99 8.27
N SER A 91 0.60 -11.79 7.66
CA SER A 91 1.81 -11.31 7.01
C SER A 91 2.17 -12.19 5.83
N GLY A 92 3.03 -11.68 4.96
CA GLY A 92 3.63 -12.44 3.89
C GLY A 92 5.13 -12.21 3.86
N ARG A 93 5.83 -13.19 3.30
CA ARG A 93 7.28 -13.18 3.16
C ARG A 93 7.71 -13.72 1.80
N LEU A 94 8.80 -13.18 1.29
CA LEU A 94 9.50 -13.68 0.11
C LEU A 94 10.99 -13.71 0.44
N CYS A 95 11.53 -14.91 0.68
CA CYS A 95 12.92 -15.09 1.10
C CYS A 95 13.78 -15.52 -0.08
N LEU A 96 14.84 -14.76 -0.33
CA LEU A 96 15.73 -14.92 -1.49
C LEU A 96 17.09 -15.53 -1.12
N GLY A 97 17.26 -15.95 0.14
CA GLY A 97 18.49 -16.55 0.67
C GLY A 97 19.29 -15.58 1.53
N ASP A 98 19.68 -14.42 1.00
CA ASP A 98 20.44 -13.40 1.74
C ASP A 98 19.56 -12.24 2.24
N TYR A 99 18.46 -11.99 1.51
CA TYR A 99 17.48 -10.97 1.81
C TYR A 99 16.08 -11.55 1.80
N SER A 100 15.25 -11.05 2.70
CA SER A 100 13.85 -11.43 2.82
C SER A 100 12.97 -10.19 2.79
N TYR A 101 11.97 -10.21 1.93
CA TYR A 101 10.94 -9.18 1.87
C TYR A 101 9.80 -9.60 2.78
N VAL A 102 9.41 -8.73 3.69
CA VAL A 102 8.33 -8.99 4.64
C VAL A 102 7.31 -7.86 4.63
N TRP A 103 6.04 -8.21 4.71
CA TRP A 103 4.94 -7.27 4.88
C TRP A 103 3.90 -7.82 5.84
N ASN A 104 3.18 -6.91 6.50
CA ASN A 104 1.89 -7.26 7.07
C ASN A 104 0.76 -6.89 6.10
N VAL A 105 -0.36 -7.60 6.20
CA VAL A 105 -1.54 -7.32 5.38
C VAL A 105 -2.14 -5.94 5.73
N PRO A 106 -2.92 -5.32 4.83
CA PRO A 106 -3.46 -3.98 5.07
C PRO A 106 -4.27 -3.82 6.37
N LYS A 107 -4.95 -4.88 6.85
CA LYS A 107 -5.70 -4.88 8.14
C LYS A 107 -4.81 -4.62 9.34
N VAL A 108 -3.58 -5.10 9.29
CA VAL A 108 -2.60 -4.92 10.36
C VAL A 108 -1.96 -3.53 10.23
N VAL A 109 -1.63 -3.10 9.01
CA VAL A 109 -1.01 -1.79 8.75
C VAL A 109 -1.94 -0.62 9.09
N SER A 110 -3.24 -0.77 8.83
CA SER A 110 -4.28 0.21 9.16
C SER A 110 -4.63 0.27 10.66
N GLY A 111 -4.19 -0.71 11.45
CA GLY A 111 -4.47 -0.79 12.89
C GLY A 111 -5.83 -1.41 13.25
N GLU A 112 -6.58 -1.95 12.27
CA GLU A 112 -7.78 -2.77 12.52
C GLU A 112 -7.41 -4.01 13.34
N VAL A 113 -6.25 -4.59 13.05
CA VAL A 113 -5.66 -5.71 13.80
C VAL A 113 -4.37 -5.24 14.49
N LYS A 114 -4.45 -5.01 15.81
CA LYS A 114 -3.35 -4.38 16.57
C LYS A 114 -2.28 -5.36 17.08
N ALA A 115 -2.64 -6.62 17.29
CA ALA A 115 -1.74 -7.64 17.84
C ALA A 115 -2.21 -9.06 17.49
N GLY A 116 -1.29 -10.02 17.57
CA GLY A 116 -1.59 -11.44 17.38
C GLY A 116 -0.43 -12.20 16.76
N ALA A 117 -0.51 -13.54 16.83
CA ALA A 117 0.44 -14.42 16.19
C ALA A 117 0.54 -14.14 14.69
N GLY A 118 1.74 -14.24 14.13
CA GLY A 118 1.99 -14.06 12.70
C GLY A 118 2.07 -12.62 12.20
N ILE A 119 1.84 -11.61 13.05
CA ILE A 119 2.17 -10.22 12.74
C ILE A 119 3.68 -10.01 12.88
N ILE A 120 4.33 -9.44 11.87
CA ILE A 120 5.77 -9.17 11.90
C ILE A 120 6.01 -7.76 12.45
N THR A 121 6.79 -7.64 13.52
CA THR A 121 7.14 -6.36 14.14
C THR A 121 8.64 -6.13 14.17
N GLU A 122 9.04 -4.86 14.26
CA GLU A 122 10.43 -4.50 14.51
C GLU A 122 10.79 -4.64 15.99
N VAL A 123 12.04 -4.97 16.29
CA VAL A 123 12.59 -5.01 17.65
C VAL A 123 13.88 -4.22 17.74
N GLY A 124 13.99 -3.42 18.80
CA GLY A 124 15.15 -2.58 19.11
C GLY A 124 15.23 -1.34 18.22
N GLY A 125 15.06 -0.14 18.77
CA GLY A 125 15.06 1.11 17.98
C GLY A 125 13.71 1.84 18.01
N PRO A 126 13.57 2.94 17.23
CA PRO A 126 12.42 3.85 17.33
C PRO A 126 11.09 3.24 16.84
N HIS A 127 11.15 2.15 16.07
CA HIS A 127 9.97 1.44 15.57
C HIS A 127 9.68 0.14 16.34
N SER A 128 10.36 -0.11 17.46
CA SER A 128 10.20 -1.35 18.23
C SER A 128 8.74 -1.58 18.64
N GLY A 129 8.23 -2.78 18.37
CA GLY A 129 6.85 -3.18 18.62
C GLY A 129 5.83 -2.72 17.57
N ARG A 130 6.23 -1.91 16.57
CA ARG A 130 5.33 -1.49 15.48
C ARG A 130 5.27 -2.57 14.40
N PRO A 131 4.08 -2.82 13.82
CA PRO A 131 3.98 -3.69 12.66
C PRO A 131 4.76 -3.13 11.47
N ILE A 132 5.49 -4.00 10.77
CA ILE A 132 6.10 -3.65 9.50
C ILE A 132 5.03 -3.48 8.43
N ASN A 133 5.15 -2.44 7.62
CA ASN A 133 4.33 -2.30 6.45
C ASN A 133 4.88 -3.12 5.28
N PHE A 134 5.99 -2.70 4.69
CA PHE A 134 6.76 -3.49 3.74
C PHE A 134 8.24 -3.11 3.82
N ALA A 135 9.08 -4.11 4.06
CA ALA A 135 10.50 -3.91 4.23
C ALA A 135 11.31 -5.05 3.62
N ARG A 136 12.53 -4.69 3.20
CA ARG A 136 13.60 -5.60 2.87
C ARG A 136 14.43 -5.83 4.12
N VAL A 137 14.69 -7.10 4.46
CA VAL A 137 15.40 -7.50 5.67
C VAL A 137 16.63 -8.31 5.29
N ILE A 138 17.76 -8.02 5.95
CA ILE A 138 18.95 -8.87 5.88
C ILE A 138 18.63 -10.17 6.63
N ASP A 139 18.51 -11.27 5.90
CA ASP A 139 18.06 -12.56 6.43
C ASP A 139 18.86 -13.69 5.78
N PRO A 140 20.16 -13.83 6.14
CA PRO A 140 20.98 -14.94 5.69
C PRO A 140 20.28 -16.24 6.08
N ASP A 141 20.26 -17.19 5.16
CA ASP A 141 19.63 -18.51 5.30
C ASP A 141 18.09 -18.49 5.25
N GLY A 142 17.47 -17.33 5.01
CA GLY A 142 16.03 -17.20 4.80
C GLY A 142 15.19 -17.65 6.01
N MET A 143 15.70 -17.43 7.22
CA MET A 143 15.10 -17.91 8.47
C MET A 143 13.68 -17.39 8.68
N LEU A 144 13.34 -16.22 8.12
CA LEU A 144 11.99 -15.67 8.22
C LEU A 144 10.94 -16.54 7.50
N CYS A 145 11.33 -17.29 6.47
CA CYS A 145 10.44 -18.23 5.77
C CYS A 145 10.47 -19.64 6.34
N GLN A 146 11.23 -19.90 7.39
CA GLN A 146 11.28 -21.20 8.04
C GLN A 146 10.35 -21.21 9.25
N LYS A 147 9.68 -22.36 9.45
CA LYS A 147 8.94 -22.60 10.69
C LYS A 147 9.92 -23.06 11.75
N ASN A 148 9.78 -22.53 12.96
CA ASN A 148 10.47 -23.09 14.12
C ASN A 148 9.97 -24.52 14.35
N GLU A 149 10.89 -25.48 14.46
CA GLU A 149 10.56 -26.90 14.58
C GLU A 149 9.77 -27.22 15.86
N THR A 150 10.03 -26.49 16.94
CA THR A 150 9.40 -26.72 18.25
C THR A 150 8.00 -26.10 18.33
N THR A 151 7.83 -24.88 17.83
CA THR A 151 6.56 -24.14 17.97
C THR A 151 5.67 -24.22 16.73
N GLY A 152 6.21 -24.67 15.60
CA GLY A 152 5.54 -24.63 14.29
C GLY A 152 5.24 -23.22 13.78
N ALA A 153 5.73 -22.19 14.48
CA ALA A 153 5.47 -20.79 14.18
C ALA A 153 6.63 -20.19 13.38
N TYR A 154 6.28 -19.22 12.54
CA TYR A 154 7.30 -18.41 11.88
C TYR A 154 7.80 -17.28 12.79
N MET A 155 9.03 -16.84 12.56
CA MET A 155 9.59 -15.68 13.26
C MET A 155 8.77 -14.41 13.00
N SER A 156 8.30 -13.77 14.07
CA SER A 156 7.42 -12.59 14.02
C SER A 156 8.12 -11.29 14.40
N THR A 157 9.44 -11.32 14.60
CA THR A 157 10.23 -10.15 15.00
C THR A 157 11.46 -10.02 14.12
N VAL A 158 11.82 -8.79 13.75
CA VAL A 158 13.05 -8.49 13.01
C VAL A 158 13.78 -7.32 13.66
N ALA A 159 15.10 -7.42 13.77
CA ALA A 159 15.91 -6.39 14.38
C ALA A 159 16.04 -5.17 13.47
N THR A 160 15.86 -3.96 13.99
CA THR A 160 15.79 -2.72 13.19
C THR A 160 17.07 -2.44 12.38
N ASP A 161 18.24 -2.88 12.85
CA ASP A 161 19.53 -2.75 12.15
C ASP A 161 19.59 -3.55 10.85
N LYS A 162 18.71 -4.56 10.69
CA LYS A 162 18.59 -5.39 9.49
C LYS A 162 17.50 -4.94 8.53
N VAL A 163 16.70 -3.93 8.90
CA VAL A 163 15.46 -3.56 8.20
C VAL A 163 15.69 -2.32 7.34
N THR A 164 15.37 -2.45 6.04
CA THR A 164 15.25 -1.33 5.11
C THR A 164 13.79 -1.18 4.71
N HIS A 165 13.16 -0.10 5.18
CA HIS A 165 11.76 0.21 4.86
C HIS A 165 11.61 0.61 3.39
N LEU A 166 10.72 -0.07 2.68
CA LEU A 166 10.38 0.25 1.29
C LEU A 166 9.04 0.99 1.20
N LEU A 167 8.18 0.84 2.21
CA LEU A 167 7.00 1.66 2.42
C LEU A 167 7.07 2.29 3.81
N LYS A 168 6.34 3.41 3.99
CA LYS A 168 6.25 4.09 5.29
C LYS A 168 5.81 3.10 6.39
N PRO A 169 6.46 3.10 7.58
CA PRO A 169 6.07 2.24 8.70
C PRO A 169 4.61 2.43 9.14
N ALA A 170 3.99 1.38 9.68
CA ALA A 170 2.61 1.44 10.16
C ALA A 170 2.44 2.45 11.32
N GLY A 171 1.26 3.06 11.43
CA GLY A 171 0.94 4.03 12.49
C GLY A 171 1.41 5.47 12.24
N SER A 172 1.72 5.84 11.00
CA SER A 172 1.76 7.27 10.62
C SER A 172 0.33 7.80 10.47
N ASN A 173 0.09 9.06 10.84
CA ASN A 173 -1.22 9.71 10.66
C ASN A 173 -1.60 9.97 9.18
N ASP A 174 -0.68 9.70 8.25
CA ASP A 174 -0.88 9.82 6.81
C ASP A 174 -1.54 8.58 6.22
N VAL A 175 -2.13 8.72 5.02
CA VAL A 175 -2.53 7.58 4.17
C VAL A 175 -1.29 6.73 3.88
N VAL A 176 -1.25 5.53 4.44
CA VAL A 176 -0.17 4.57 4.26
C VAL A 176 -0.51 3.65 3.10
N LEU A 177 0.41 3.45 2.16
CA LEU A 177 0.30 2.43 1.11
C LEU A 177 0.65 1.06 1.68
N ALA A 178 0.02 -0.02 1.23
CA ALA A 178 0.28 -1.38 1.68
C ALA A 178 0.21 -2.37 0.52
N ILE A 179 0.92 -3.49 0.67
CA ILE A 179 0.85 -4.62 -0.26
C ILE A 179 -0.45 -5.38 0.01
N HIS A 180 -1.33 -5.42 -0.98
CA HIS A 180 -2.60 -6.15 -0.93
C HIS A 180 -2.42 -7.60 -1.36
N GLN A 181 -1.60 -7.82 -2.38
CA GLN A 181 -1.29 -9.15 -2.92
C GLN A 181 0.16 -9.18 -3.40
N MET A 182 0.80 -10.33 -3.25
CA MET A 182 2.15 -10.62 -3.77
C MET A 182 2.15 -12.07 -4.24
N LYS A 183 2.63 -12.30 -5.46
CA LYS A 183 2.85 -13.61 -6.04
C LYS A 183 4.24 -13.65 -6.64
N ALA A 184 4.91 -14.79 -6.45
CA ALA A 184 6.20 -15.05 -7.06
C ALA A 184 6.19 -16.51 -7.51
N ALA A 185 6.16 -16.73 -8.82
CA ALA A 185 6.13 -18.08 -9.40
C ALA A 185 7.31 -18.27 -10.33
N ARG A 186 7.88 -19.48 -10.34
CA ARG A 186 8.94 -19.83 -11.29
C ARG A 186 8.33 -19.92 -12.69
N ALA A 187 8.82 -19.09 -13.61
CA ALA A 187 8.41 -19.08 -15.00
C ALA A 187 9.24 -20.05 -15.87
N ALA A 188 10.53 -20.21 -15.55
CA ALA A 188 11.43 -21.15 -16.23
C ALA A 188 12.68 -21.43 -15.38
N GLY A 189 13.42 -22.50 -15.72
CA GLY A 189 14.66 -22.91 -15.05
C GLY A 189 14.44 -23.91 -13.93
N ASP A 190 15.54 -24.51 -13.47
CA ASP A 190 15.55 -25.52 -12.40
C ASP A 190 16.13 -24.93 -11.10
N SER A 191 15.76 -25.51 -9.96
CA SER A 191 16.10 -25.02 -8.61
C SER A 191 17.60 -24.92 -8.30
N GLY A 192 18.50 -25.44 -9.15
CA GLY A 192 19.94 -25.39 -8.97
C GLY A 192 20.71 -24.50 -9.95
N ALA A 193 20.02 -23.80 -10.86
CA ALA A 193 20.62 -22.96 -11.90
C ALA A 193 19.88 -21.62 -12.05
N ASP A 194 20.32 -20.78 -12.99
CA ASP A 194 19.61 -19.57 -13.41
C ASP A 194 18.11 -19.88 -13.63
N SER A 195 17.27 -19.19 -12.89
CA SER A 195 15.82 -19.37 -12.90
C SER A 195 15.12 -18.04 -13.14
N LEU A 196 14.06 -18.09 -13.93
CA LEU A 196 13.20 -16.95 -14.19
C LEU A 196 12.00 -17.03 -13.27
N TYR A 197 11.69 -15.92 -12.60
CA TYR A 197 10.50 -15.76 -11.76
C TYR A 197 9.62 -14.65 -12.33
N ARG A 198 8.31 -14.91 -12.35
CA ARG A 198 7.28 -13.91 -12.55
C ARG A 198 6.86 -13.40 -11.18
N LEU A 199 7.04 -12.11 -10.95
CA LEU A 199 6.58 -11.42 -9.76
C LEU A 199 5.38 -10.55 -10.10
N GLU A 200 4.32 -10.66 -9.32
CA GLU A 200 3.14 -9.83 -9.40
C GLU A 200 2.82 -9.29 -8.02
N PHE A 201 2.63 -7.98 -7.89
CA PHE A 201 2.17 -7.41 -6.63
C PHE A 201 1.18 -6.28 -6.84
N VAL A 202 0.30 -6.11 -5.86
CA VAL A 202 -0.72 -5.08 -5.84
C VAL A 202 -0.44 -4.13 -4.69
N LEU A 203 -0.19 -2.87 -5.02
CA LEU A 203 0.07 -1.80 -4.06
C LEU A 203 -1.13 -0.85 -4.06
N GLY A 204 -1.62 -0.50 -2.87
CA GLY A 204 -2.71 0.45 -2.74
C GLY A 204 -2.79 1.05 -1.36
N THR A 205 -3.80 1.86 -1.09
CA THR A 205 -4.03 2.41 0.26
C THR A 205 -4.33 1.31 1.28
N SER A 206 -3.85 1.47 2.51
CA SER A 206 -4.04 0.52 3.62
C SER A 206 -5.46 0.55 4.21
N GLN A 207 -6.20 1.65 4.03
CA GLN A 207 -7.59 1.77 4.47
C GLN A 207 -8.49 0.89 3.60
N LEU A 208 -8.85 -0.28 4.14
CA LEU A 208 -9.63 -1.33 3.47
C LEU A 208 -11.09 -0.98 3.24
N GLU A 209 -11.63 -0.03 4.00
CA GLU A 209 -13.00 0.44 3.79
C GLU A 209 -13.20 0.99 2.38
N ALA A 210 -12.13 1.51 1.75
CA ALA A 210 -12.17 2.08 0.41
C ALA A 210 -11.74 1.12 -0.73
N VAL A 211 -11.18 -0.06 -0.42
CA VAL A 211 -10.61 -1.00 -1.41
C VAL A 211 -11.35 -2.34 -1.42
N ASN A 212 -11.85 -2.75 -2.58
CA ASN A 212 -12.32 -4.11 -2.81
C ASN A 212 -11.12 -5.04 -3.04
N THR A 213 -10.76 -5.81 -2.01
CA THR A 213 -9.62 -6.73 -2.01
C THR A 213 -9.80 -7.95 -2.92
N ALA A 214 -11.03 -8.27 -3.34
CA ALA A 214 -11.28 -9.39 -4.25
C ALA A 214 -10.89 -9.04 -5.71
N ASN A 215 -11.13 -7.79 -6.12
CA ASN A 215 -10.92 -7.36 -7.51
C ASN A 215 -9.78 -6.34 -7.65
N GLY A 216 -9.19 -5.88 -6.54
CA GLY A 216 -8.14 -4.86 -6.58
C GLY A 216 -8.64 -3.52 -7.13
N THR A 217 -9.89 -3.15 -6.81
CA THR A 217 -10.50 -1.89 -7.25
C THR A 217 -10.93 -1.07 -6.05
N CYS A 218 -10.97 0.25 -6.16
CA CYS A 218 -11.66 1.07 -5.17
C CYS A 218 -13.15 0.74 -5.18
N LYS A 219 -13.78 0.72 -4.00
CA LYS A 219 -15.23 0.50 -3.92
C LYS A 219 -16.00 1.69 -4.53
N PRO A 220 -17.18 1.44 -5.14
CA PRO A 220 -18.03 2.51 -5.64
C PRO A 220 -18.65 3.30 -4.47
N PRO A 221 -18.95 4.60 -4.66
CA PRO A 221 -19.49 5.48 -3.63
C PRO A 221 -20.95 5.13 -3.31
N ALA A 222 -21.16 4.10 -2.50
CA ALA A 222 -22.48 3.74 -1.98
C ALA A 222 -22.69 4.24 -0.54
N ASP A 223 -21.62 4.40 0.24
CA ASP A 223 -21.69 4.77 1.66
C ASP A 223 -20.85 6.01 1.98
N ASN A 224 -21.48 7.02 2.59
CA ASN A 224 -20.90 8.33 2.98
C ASN A 224 -19.75 8.25 4.01
N SER A 225 -19.32 7.04 4.41
CA SER A 225 -18.19 6.78 5.30
C SER A 225 -16.89 6.43 4.56
N GLU A 226 -16.94 6.17 3.25
CA GLU A 226 -15.75 5.75 2.51
C GLU A 226 -14.89 6.96 2.12
N ASN A 227 -13.69 7.06 2.70
CA ASN A 227 -12.69 8.08 2.35
C ASN A 227 -12.06 7.78 0.96
N LEU A 228 -12.90 7.76 -0.07
CA LEU A 228 -12.56 7.47 -1.47
C LEU A 228 -11.64 8.52 -2.08
N ASP A 229 -11.53 9.69 -1.45
CA ASP A 229 -10.67 10.80 -1.87
C ASP A 229 -9.19 10.40 -1.94
N PHE A 230 -8.81 9.35 -1.21
CA PHE A 230 -7.44 8.84 -1.19
C PHE A 230 -7.30 7.43 -1.76
N CYS A 231 -8.39 6.76 -2.15
CA CYS A 231 -8.28 5.40 -2.65
C CYS A 231 -7.55 5.34 -3.99
N ALA A 232 -6.46 4.59 -3.99
CA ALA A 232 -5.68 4.31 -5.17
C ALA A 232 -5.05 2.93 -5.03
N ILE A 233 -4.99 2.21 -6.14
CA ILE A 233 -4.43 0.87 -6.23
C ILE A 233 -3.84 0.67 -7.62
N ASN A 234 -2.71 -0.02 -7.70
CA ASN A 234 -2.09 -0.40 -8.95
C ASN A 234 -1.45 -1.80 -8.83
N SER A 235 -1.39 -2.50 -9.96
CA SER A 235 -0.72 -3.79 -10.10
C SER A 235 0.60 -3.61 -10.84
N PHE A 236 1.62 -4.30 -10.35
CA PHE A 236 2.95 -4.32 -10.94
C PHE A 236 3.31 -5.75 -11.26
N GLU A 237 3.82 -5.96 -12.47
CA GLU A 237 4.28 -7.25 -12.95
C GLU A 237 5.69 -7.11 -13.50
N MET A 238 6.55 -8.06 -13.17
CA MET A 238 7.92 -8.12 -13.68
C MET A 238 8.41 -9.55 -13.79
N ILE A 239 9.31 -9.77 -14.75
CA ILE A 239 10.09 -11.00 -14.85
C ILE A 239 11.50 -10.70 -14.38
N VAL A 240 11.98 -11.48 -13.42
CA VAL A 240 13.32 -11.39 -12.84
C VAL A 240 14.05 -12.70 -13.05
N ARG A 241 15.38 -12.62 -13.11
CA ARG A 241 16.26 -13.80 -13.17
C ARG A 241 17.07 -13.90 -11.89
N THR A 242 17.28 -15.12 -11.43
CA THR A 242 18.30 -15.43 -10.44
C THR A 242 19.65 -15.58 -11.10
N ASN A 243 20.70 -15.52 -10.29
CA ASN A 243 22.05 -15.88 -10.72
C ASN A 243 22.40 -17.24 -10.09
N GLY A 244 22.94 -18.15 -10.88
CA GLY A 244 23.37 -19.49 -10.47
C GLY A 244 24.51 -19.45 -9.48
#